data_AF-A0A5C7F9Q8-F1
#
_entry.id   AF-A0A5C7F9Q8-F1
#
_cell.length_a   1.000
_cell.length_b   1.000
_cell.length_c   1.000
_cell.angle_alpha   90.00
_cell.angle_beta   90.00
_cell.angle_gamma   90.00
#
_symmetry.space_group_name_H-M   'P 1'
#
loop_
_entity.id
_entity.type
_entity.pdbx_description
1 polymer ?
#
loop_
_entity_poly.entity_id
_entity_poly.type
_entity_poly.pdbx_seq_one_letter_code
_entity_poly.pdbx_strand_id
1 'polypeptide(L)'
;MSMTFGYFSKAAAPEVFFETVAGTLSRKMKDYFYEVDAGQSFFNRSFFITVQGGRESFKLNLTKEKSAELQDKAPFALENFLWGELEKQGLPAHKFR
;
A
#
# COMPACT_ATOMS: atom_id res chain seq x y z
N MET A 1 -16.31 -3.79 7.49
CA MET A 1 -15.38 -4.32 6.46
C MET A 1 -15.84 -5.73 6.09
N SER A 2 -15.99 -6.00 4.80
CA SER A 2 -16.67 -7.19 4.30
C SER A 2 -15.79 -8.44 4.38
N MET A 3 -16.37 -9.58 4.79
CA MET A 3 -15.73 -10.91 4.73
C MET A 3 -15.07 -11.19 3.36
N THR A 4 -15.57 -10.56 2.29
CA THR A 4 -15.03 -10.65 0.93
C THR A 4 -13.56 -10.20 0.81
N PHE A 5 -13.08 -9.24 1.61
CA PHE A 5 -11.69 -8.78 1.52
C PHE A 5 -10.71 -9.79 2.12
N GLY A 6 -11.13 -10.54 3.15
CA GLY A 6 -10.33 -11.62 3.72
C GLY A 6 -10.24 -12.84 2.81
N TYR A 7 -11.30 -13.15 2.05
CA TYR A 7 -11.24 -14.17 1.00
C TYR A 7 -10.34 -13.72 -0.16
N PHE A 8 -10.45 -12.46 -0.58
CA PHE A 8 -9.60 -11.88 -1.62
C PHE A 8 -8.13 -11.90 -1.20
N SER A 9 -7.79 -11.55 0.04
CA SER A 9 -6.41 -11.56 0.52
C SER A 9 -5.79 -12.96 0.46
N LYS A 10 -6.56 -14.05 0.56
CA LYS A 10 -6.02 -15.41 0.46
C LYS A 10 -5.99 -16.00 -0.95
N ALA A 11 -6.80 -15.48 -1.86
CA ALA A 11 -6.95 -16.01 -3.22
C ALA A 11 -6.22 -15.16 -4.29
N ALA A 12 -5.96 -13.89 -4.02
CA ALA A 12 -5.34 -12.98 -4.99
C ALA A 12 -3.84 -13.25 -5.15
N ALA A 13 -3.35 -13.09 -6.38
CA ALA A 13 -1.91 -13.01 -6.61
C ALA A 13 -1.32 -11.78 -5.87
N PRO A 14 -0.08 -11.86 -5.35
CA PRO A 14 0.52 -10.76 -4.58
C PRO A 14 0.51 -9.41 -5.28
N GLU A 15 0.64 -9.39 -6.60
CA GLU A 15 0.58 -8.20 -7.44
C GLU A 15 -0.81 -7.56 -7.41
N VAL A 16 -1.85 -8.37 -7.61
CA VAL A 16 -3.24 -7.91 -7.64
C VAL A 16 -3.68 -7.44 -6.26
N PHE A 17 -3.21 -8.12 -5.21
CA PHE A 17 -3.45 -7.70 -3.83
C PHE A 17 -2.76 -6.36 -3.53
N PHE A 18 -1.49 -6.21 -3.90
CA PHE A 18 -0.74 -4.97 -3.72
C PHE A 18 -1.40 -3.80 -4.48
N GLU A 19 -1.76 -3.99 -5.75
CA GLU A 19 -2.46 -2.99 -6.57
C GLU A 19 -3.79 -2.58 -5.93
N THR A 20 -4.55 -3.53 -5.39
CA THR A 20 -5.81 -3.25 -4.69
C THR A 20 -5.60 -2.40 -3.44
N VAL A 21 -4.57 -2.69 -2.65
CA VAL A 21 -4.23 -1.91 -1.45
C VAL A 21 -3.75 -0.52 -1.86
N ALA A 22 -2.89 -0.40 -2.87
CA ALA A 22 -2.43 0.89 -3.39
C ALA A 22 -3.59 1.75 -3.92
N GLY A 23 -4.55 1.15 -4.64
CA GLY A 23 -5.77 1.83 -5.07
C GLY A 23 -6.64 2.28 -3.90
N THR A 24 -6.66 1.52 -2.80
CA THR A 24 -7.35 1.92 -1.57
C THR A 24 -6.67 3.12 -0.92
N LEU A 25 -5.34 3.14 -0.85
CA LEU A 25 -4.56 4.29 -0.37
C LEU A 25 -4.83 5.53 -1.23
N SER A 26 -4.74 5.38 -2.56
CA SER A 26 -5.03 6.45 -3.52
C SER A 26 -6.41 7.06 -3.31
N ARG A 27 -7.45 6.23 -3.14
CA ARG A 27 -8.82 6.70 -2.86
C ARG A 27 -8.93 7.48 -1.55
N LYS A 28 -8.29 7.01 -0.46
CA LYS A 28 -8.30 7.68 0.84
C LYS A 28 -7.52 9.00 0.85
N MET A 29 -6.47 9.09 0.04
CA MET A 29 -5.58 10.25 -0.06
C MET A 29 -6.08 11.32 -1.04
N LYS A 30 -6.98 10.96 -1.95
CA LYS A 30 -7.52 11.84 -2.99
C LYS A 30 -8.13 13.13 -2.43
N ASP A 31 -8.77 13.05 -1.27
CA ASP A 31 -9.44 14.19 -0.63
C ASP A 31 -8.46 15.20 0.01
N TYR A 32 -7.16 14.89 0.02
CA TYR A 32 -6.14 15.67 0.71
C TYR A 32 -5.02 16.19 -0.22
N PHE A 33 -5.25 16.19 -1.54
CA PHE A 33 -4.27 16.62 -2.56
C PHE A 33 -2.97 15.80 -2.57
N TYR A 34 -3.05 14.53 -2.17
CA TYR A 34 -1.95 13.59 -2.32
C TYR A 34 -2.20 12.66 -3.51
N GLU A 35 -1.19 12.53 -4.36
CA GLU A 35 -1.16 11.58 -5.47
C GLU A 35 -0.39 10.33 -5.05
N VAL A 36 -0.93 9.17 -5.41
CA VAL A 36 -0.33 7.87 -5.11
C VAL A 36 -0.01 7.19 -6.44
N ASP A 37 1.27 6.93 -6.66
CA ASP A 37 1.77 6.11 -7.76
C ASP A 37 2.32 4.80 -7.20
N ALA A 38 1.89 3.68 -7.76
CA ALA A 38 2.27 2.36 -7.29
C ALA A 38 2.55 1.44 -8.48
N GLY A 39 3.57 0.60 -8.35
CA GLY A 39 3.95 -0.29 -9.43
C GLY A 39 4.91 -1.37 -9.01
N GLN A 40 5.38 -2.11 -10.01
CA GLN A 40 6.34 -3.19 -9.85
C GLN A 40 7.63 -2.85 -10.60
N SER A 41 8.75 -3.09 -9.95
CA SER A 41 10.07 -3.05 -10.58
C SER A 41 10.46 -4.45 -11.05
N PHE A 42 10.66 -4.58 -12.36
CA PHE A 42 11.06 -5.84 -13.00
C PHE A 42 12.47 -6.30 -12.60
N PHE A 43 13.38 -5.36 -12.32
CA PHE A 43 14.78 -5.66 -12.02
C PHE A 43 14.99 -6.40 -10.70
N ASN A 44 14.20 -6.07 -9.68
CA ASN A 44 14.35 -6.61 -8.32
C ASN A 44 13.07 -7.30 -7.81
N ARG A 45 12.11 -7.56 -8.71
CA ARG A 45 10.80 -8.16 -8.40
C ARG A 45 10.10 -7.51 -7.20
N SER A 46 10.35 -6.22 -6.98
CA SER A 46 9.84 -5.46 -5.85
C SER A 46 8.62 -4.64 -6.26
N PHE A 47 7.75 -4.37 -5.29
CA PHE A 47 6.73 -3.36 -5.40
C PHE A 47 7.25 -2.02 -4.89
N PHE A 48 6.76 -0.93 -5.46
CA PHE A 48 7.00 0.39 -4.94
C PHE A 48 5.69 1.15 -4.83
N ILE A 49 5.65 2.07 -3.87
CA ILE A 49 4.62 3.09 -3.76
C ILE A 49 5.30 4.44 -3.52
N THR A 50 4.84 5.44 -4.25
CA THR A 50 5.27 6.83 -4.13
C THR A 50 4.03 7.66 -3.83
N VAL A 51 4.10 8.46 -2.78
CA VAL A 51 3.05 9.38 -2.38
C VAL A 51 3.60 10.79 -2.51
N GLN A 52 2.94 11.64 -3.30
CA GLN A 52 3.36 13.01 -3.56
C GLN A 52 2.29 13.99 -3.08
N GLY A 53 2.68 14.99 -2.30
CA GLY A 53 1.79 16.06 -1.83
C GLY A 53 2.53 17.39 -1.83
N GLY A 54 2.19 18.28 -2.75
CA GLY A 54 2.83 19.59 -2.88
C GLY A 54 4.34 19.49 -3.11
N ARG A 55 5.14 19.73 -2.06
CA ARG A 55 6.63 19.65 -2.10
C ARG A 55 7.18 18.38 -1.44
N GLU A 56 6.33 17.57 -0.84
CA GLU A 56 6.71 16.38 -0.12
C GLU A 56 6.51 15.15 -1.00
N SER A 57 7.47 14.23 -0.99
CA SER A 57 7.41 12.96 -1.70
C SER A 57 7.91 11.86 -0.77
N PHE A 58 7.09 10.84 -0.59
CA PHE A 58 7.36 9.69 0.25
C PHE A 58 7.47 8.47 -0.65
N LYS A 59 8.54 7.68 -0.50
CA LYS A 59 8.76 6.50 -1.32
C LYS A 59 9.00 5.30 -0.44
N LEU A 60 8.37 4.19 -0.82
CA LEU A 60 8.45 2.94 -0.09
C LEU A 60 8.65 1.82 -1.11
N ASN A 61 9.66 1.00 -0.88
CA ASN A 61 9.90 -0.20 -1.67
C ASN A 61 9.62 -1.43 -0.79
N LEU A 62 8.90 -2.39 -1.34
CA LEU A 62 8.50 -3.61 -0.66
C LEU A 62 8.88 -4.80 -1.54
N THR A 63 9.53 -5.82 -0.98
CA THR A 63 9.79 -7.04 -1.74
C THR A 63 8.50 -7.84 -1.94
N LYS A 64 8.44 -8.65 -2.99
CA LYS A 64 7.29 -9.54 -3.24
C LYS A 64 7.05 -10.49 -2.08
N GLU A 65 8.12 -11.02 -1.51
CA GLU A 65 8.09 -11.94 -0.38
C GLU A 65 7.46 -11.27 0.84
N LYS A 66 7.83 -10.01 1.12
CA LYS A 66 7.26 -9.27 2.24
C LYS A 66 5.79 -8.93 2.01
N SER A 67 5.40 -8.60 0.78
CA SER A 67 4.00 -8.39 0.42
C SER A 67 3.17 -9.65 0.65
N ALA A 68 3.68 -10.82 0.22
CA ALA A 68 3.01 -12.10 0.42
C ALA A 68 2.91 -12.47 1.91
N GLU A 69 3.97 -12.26 2.70
CA GLU A 69 3.96 -12.47 4.16
C GLU A 69 2.88 -11.60 4.83
N LEU A 70 2.79 -10.33 4.46
CA LEU A 70 1.79 -9.41 5.01
C LEU A 70 0.37 -9.78 4.56
N GLN A 71 0.21 -10.21 3.31
CA GLN A 71 -1.08 -10.66 2.76
C GLN A 71 -1.60 -11.91 3.50
N ASP A 72 -0.74 -12.88 3.80
CA ASP A 72 -1.12 -14.11 4.52
C ASP A 72 -1.38 -13.85 6.01
N LYS A 73 -0.59 -12.97 6.64
CA LYS A 73 -0.68 -12.66 8.07
C LYS A 73 -2.05 -12.12 8.46
N ALA A 74 -2.58 -11.14 7.73
CA ALA A 74 -3.92 -10.62 7.95
C ALA A 74 -4.41 -9.82 6.73
N PRO A 75 -5.74 -9.75 6.49
CA PRO A 75 -6.30 -9.03 5.34
C PRO A 75 -5.88 -7.55 5.25
N PHE A 76 -5.58 -6.90 6.38
CA PHE A 76 -5.20 -5.48 6.44
C PHE A 76 -3.73 -5.26 6.83
N ALA A 77 -2.93 -6.32 6.98
CA ALA A 77 -1.56 -6.16 7.45
C ALA A 77 -0.69 -5.40 6.44
N LEU A 78 -0.91 -5.58 5.13
CA LEU A 78 -0.22 -4.81 4.09
C LEU A 78 -0.58 -3.32 4.16
N GLU A 79 -1.87 -2.99 4.22
CA GLU A 79 -2.32 -1.59 4.33
C GLU A 79 -1.76 -0.92 5.59
N ASN A 80 -1.84 -1.59 6.74
CA ASN A 80 -1.31 -1.06 8.00
C ASN A 80 0.21 -0.89 7.98
N PHE A 81 0.93 -1.79 7.33
CA PHE A 81 2.38 -1.67 7.14
C PHE A 81 2.71 -0.44 6.29
N LEU A 82 2.05 -0.27 5.16
CA LEU A 82 2.29 0.87 4.27
C LEU A 82 2.00 2.20 4.97
N TRP A 83 0.89 2.30 5.71
CA TRP A 83 0.60 3.49 6.51
C TRP A 83 1.66 3.78 7.57
N GLY A 84 2.09 2.76 8.31
CA GLY A 84 3.11 2.94 9.35
C GLY A 84 4.46 3.38 8.80
N GLU A 85 4.87 2.86 7.65
CA GLU A 85 6.12 3.27 6.99
C GLU A 85 6.03 4.68 6.40
N LEU A 86 4.90 5.06 5.80
CA LEU A 86 4.68 6.43 5.34
C LEU A 86 4.65 7.43 6.51
N GLU A 87 4.04 7.04 7.63
CA GLU A 87 4.00 7.85 8.86
C GLU A 87 5.39 8.10 9.43
N LYS A 88 6.27 7.09 9.43
CA LYS A 88 7.67 7.25 9.84
C LYS A 88 8.44 8.24 8.96
N GLN A 89 8.04 8.41 7.70
CA GLN A 89 8.65 9.38 6.79
C GLN A 89 8.08 10.80 6.95
N GLY A 90 7.06 10.99 7.81
CA GLY A 90 6.45 12.28 8.09
C GLY A 90 5.07 12.49 7.44
N LEU A 91 4.55 11.51 6.70
CA LEU A 91 3.18 11.59 6.18
C LEU A 91 2.20 11.53 7.36
N PRO A 92 1.21 12.43 7.48
CA PRO A 92 0.24 12.40 8.58
C PRO A 92 -0.82 11.30 8.35
N ALA A 93 -0.40 10.03 8.38
CA ALA A 93 -1.19 8.84 8.05
C ALA A 93 -2.52 8.76 8.81
N HIS A 94 -2.54 9.23 10.06
CA HIS A 94 -3.73 9.33 10.91
C HIS A 94 -4.87 10.16 10.30
N LYS A 95 -4.58 11.07 9.35
CA LYS A 95 -5.62 11.90 8.70
C LYS A 95 -6.44 11.14 7.67
N PHE A 96 -5.96 9.99 7.18
CA PHE A 96 -6.57 9.24 6.08
C PHE A 96 -7.19 7.90 6.52
N ARG A 97 -7.09 7.57 7.82
CA ARG A 97 -7.52 6.29 8.38
C ARG A 97 -9.01 6.26 8.71
#